data_AF-A0A662CPM2-F1
#
_entry.id   AF-A0A662CPM2-F1
#
_cell.length_a   1.000
_cell.length_b   1.000
_cell.length_c   1.000
_cell.angle_alpha   90.00
_cell.angle_beta   90.00
_cell.angle_gamma   90.00
#
_symmetry.space_group_name_H-M   'P 1'
#
loop_
_entity.id
_entity.type
_entity.pdbx_description
1 polymer ?
#
loop_
_entity_poly.entity_id
_entity_poly.type
_entity_poly.pdbx_seq_one_letter_code
_entity_poly.pdbx_strand_id
1 'polypeptide(L)'
;MKEIKVEVIKVIERCGAKHKPGDHFYIRGGGTIEIPANKKICLYALNSLFPFLAAKQREDELPHDDWIAETETLCCPDPKGVVFKVTTL
;
A
#
# COMPACT_ATOMS: atom_id res chain seq x y z
N MET A 1 0.69 16.46 2.69
CA MET A 1 0.74 15.01 2.41
C MET A 1 0.04 14.28 3.54
N LYS A 2 -0.97 13.49 3.20
CA LYS A 2 -1.67 12.61 4.13
C LYS A 2 -0.76 11.49 4.61
N GLU A 3 -1.07 10.97 5.79
CA GLU A 3 -0.52 9.69 6.24
C GLU A 3 -1.40 8.55 5.71
N ILE A 4 -0.76 7.44 5.37
CA ILE A 4 -1.46 6.29 4.78
C ILE A 4 -1.00 5.02 5.47
N LYS A 5 -1.95 4.18 5.85
CA LYS A 5 -1.72 2.79 6.24
C LYS A 5 -1.93 1.89 5.03
N VAL A 6 -0.97 1.00 4.77
CA VAL A 6 -1.07 -0.04 3.75
C VAL A 6 -1.03 -1.40 4.44
N GLU A 7 -2.16 -2.11 4.40
CA GLU A 7 -2.38 -3.34 5.15
C GLU A 7 -2.71 -4.51 4.23
N VAL A 8 -2.09 -5.65 4.47
CA VAL A 8 -2.44 -6.90 3.80
C VAL A 8 -3.81 -7.36 4.28
N ILE A 9 -4.78 -7.46 3.36
CA ILE A 9 -6.12 -7.97 3.68
C ILE A 9 -6.35 -9.39 3.18
N LYS A 10 -5.59 -9.83 2.17
CA LYS A 10 -5.74 -11.17 1.57
C LYS A 10 -4.46 -11.64 0.91
N VAL A 11 -4.17 -12.94 1.02
CA VAL A 11 -3.25 -13.66 0.12
C VAL A 11 -4.13 -14.50 -0.81
N ILE A 12 -3.99 -14.33 -2.13
CA ILE A 12 -4.86 -14.96 -3.12
C ILE A 12 -4.55 -16.45 -3.21
N GLU A 13 -3.30 -16.80 -3.50
CA GLU A 13 -2.85 -18.19 -3.60
C GLU A 13 -1.47 -18.37 -2.94
N ARG A 14 -0.56 -17.42 -3.16
CA ARG A 14 0.84 -17.53 -2.70
C ARG A 14 1.45 -16.18 -2.37
N CYS A 15 2.50 -16.20 -1.57
CA CYS A 15 3.33 -15.02 -1.32
C CYS A 15 4.77 -15.45 -0.99
N GLY A 16 5.73 -15.15 -1.87
CA GLY A 16 7.14 -15.48 -1.64
C GLY A 16 7.74 -14.75 -0.43
N ALA A 17 7.26 -13.55 -0.13
CA ALA A 17 7.70 -12.76 1.03
C ALA A 17 7.10 -13.22 2.37
N LYS A 18 6.15 -14.18 2.33
CA LYS A 18 5.44 -14.75 3.49
C LYS A 18 4.60 -13.73 4.29
N HIS A 19 4.05 -12.72 3.61
CA HIS A 19 3.06 -11.80 4.20
C HIS A 19 1.79 -12.54 4.61
N LYS A 20 1.11 -12.01 5.63
CA LYS A 20 -0.16 -12.52 6.15
C LYS A 20 -1.16 -11.38 6.32
N PRO A 21 -2.48 -11.66 6.29
CA PRO A 21 -3.48 -10.67 6.67
C PRO A 21 -3.15 -9.98 8.00
N GLY A 22 -3.24 -8.66 8.03
CA GLY A 22 -2.86 -7.81 9.17
C GLY A 22 -1.41 -7.29 9.15
N ASP A 23 -0.52 -7.85 8.33
CA ASP A 23 0.80 -7.24 8.10
C ASP A 23 0.62 -5.89 7.42
N HIS A 24 1.31 -4.85 7.90
CA HIS A 24 1.13 -3.50 7.39
C HIS A 24 2.40 -2.66 7.52
N PHE A 25 2.41 -1.54 6.81
CA PHE A 25 3.37 -0.46 6.96
C PHE A 25 2.63 0.88 6.78
N TYR A 26 3.32 1.96 7.14
CA TYR A 26 2.80 3.31 7.00
C TYR A 26 3.65 4.10 6.03
N ILE A 27 3.01 5.00 5.30
CA ILE A 27 3.68 6.11 4.65
C ILE A 27 3.30 7.37 5.43
N ARG A 28 4.29 7.96 6.07
CA ARG A 28 4.16 9.11 6.94
C ARG A 28 4.46 10.39 6.16
N GLY A 29 4.37 11.53 6.84
CA GLY A 29 4.81 12.82 6.31
C GLY A 29 6.22 12.77 5.68
N GLY A 30 6.43 13.61 4.66
CA GLY A 30 7.70 13.68 3.93
C GLY A 30 8.01 12.48 3.03
N GLY A 31 7.03 11.62 2.75
CA GLY A 31 7.21 10.43 1.91
C GLY A 31 8.04 9.32 2.58
N THR A 32 8.05 9.28 3.91
CA THR A 32 8.83 8.31 4.68
C THR A 32 8.04 7.04 4.93
N ILE A 33 8.72 5.90 4.92
CA ILE A 33 8.11 4.58 5.14
C ILE A 33 8.44 4.12 6.55
N GLU A 34 7.41 3.82 7.33
CA GLU A 34 7.52 3.25 8.67
C GLU A 34 7.02 1.81 8.65
N ILE A 35 7.91 0.88 9.01
CA ILE A 35 7.61 -0.55 9.09
C ILE A 35 7.61 -0.93 10.57
N PRO A 36 6.56 -1.59 11.10
CA PRO A 36 6.54 -2.02 12.49
C PRO A 36 7.74 -2.90 12.86
N ALA A 37 8.16 -2.86 14.13
CA ALA A 37 9.29 -3.65 14.61
C ALA A 37 9.16 -5.14 14.27
N ASN A 38 10.27 -5.73 13.81
CA ASN A 38 10.34 -7.14 13.37
C ASN A 38 9.42 -7.50 12.18
N LYS A 39 8.85 -6.51 11.48
CA LYS A 39 8.15 -6.72 10.22
C LYS A 39 9.05 -6.36 9.05
N LYS A 40 8.61 -6.76 7.86
CA LYS A 40 9.26 -6.51 6.59
C LYS A 40 8.17 -6.23 5.56
N ILE A 41 8.53 -5.56 4.47
CA ILE A 41 7.68 -5.39 3.30
C ILE A 41 8.35 -6.04 2.09
N CYS A 42 7.55 -6.50 1.12
CA CYS A 42 8.09 -7.12 -0.10
C CYS A 42 8.58 -6.01 -1.02
N LEU A 43 9.87 -6.03 -1.39
CA LEU A 43 10.46 -5.05 -2.31
C LEU A 43 9.69 -4.95 -3.64
N TYR A 44 9.31 -6.08 -4.24
CA TYR A 44 8.61 -6.10 -5.52
C TYR A 44 7.20 -5.51 -5.41
N ALA A 45 6.48 -5.82 -4.33
CA ALA A 45 5.18 -5.20 -4.07
C ALA A 45 5.36 -3.69 -3.91
N LEU A 46 6.25 -3.25 -3.02
CA LEU A 46 6.46 -1.84 -2.77
C LEU A 46 6.86 -1.06 -4.05
N ASN A 47 7.77 -1.61 -4.85
CA ASN A 47 8.18 -1.00 -6.12
C ASN A 47 7.00 -0.78 -7.09
N SER A 48 6.08 -1.74 -7.19
CA SER A 48 4.90 -1.61 -8.05
C SER A 48 3.86 -0.61 -7.52
N LEU A 49 3.80 -0.44 -6.20
CA LEU A 49 2.79 0.38 -5.55
C LEU A 49 3.23 1.83 -5.38
N PHE A 50 4.53 2.13 -5.46
CA PHE A 50 5.08 3.47 -5.20
C PHE A 50 4.39 4.61 -5.96
N PRO A 51 4.16 4.52 -7.29
CA PRO A 51 3.54 5.63 -8.02
C PRO A 51 2.14 5.95 -7.49
N PHE A 52 1.34 4.91 -7.23
CA PHE A 52 0.00 5.08 -6.66
C PHE A 52 0.07 5.66 -5.25
N LEU A 53 0.92 5.08 -4.39
CA LEU A 53 1.00 5.48 -2.98
C LEU A 53 1.48 6.93 -2.81
N ALA A 54 2.41 7.39 -3.65
CA ALA A 54 2.87 8.78 -3.67
C ALA A 54 1.79 9.76 -4.14
N ALA A 55 0.95 9.35 -5.10
CA ALA A 55 -0.22 10.14 -5.52
C ALA A 55 -1.29 10.17 -4.44
N LYS A 56 -1.57 9.02 -3.80
CA LYS A 56 -2.55 8.90 -2.72
C LYS A 56 -2.21 9.79 -1.51
N GLN A 57 -0.92 9.99 -1.20
CA GLN A 57 -0.52 10.95 -0.15
C GLN A 57 -0.91 12.40 -0.45
N ARG A 58 -1.21 12.71 -1.71
CA ARG A 58 -1.61 14.02 -2.21
C ARG A 58 -3.01 13.98 -2.78
N GLU A 59 -3.87 13.09 -2.27
CA GLU A 59 -5.22 12.90 -2.83
C GLU A 59 -6.07 14.19 -2.85
N ASP A 60 -5.87 15.10 -1.90
CA ASP A 60 -6.53 16.43 -1.89
C ASP A 60 -6.10 17.34 -3.06
N GLU A 61 -4.98 17.05 -3.72
CA GLU A 61 -4.45 17.81 -4.87
C GLU A 61 -4.91 17.21 -6.22
N LEU A 62 -5.54 16.04 -6.20
CA LEU A 62 -5.97 15.35 -7.42
C LEU A 62 -7.25 15.97 -7.99
N PRO A 63 -7.51 15.83 -9.30
CA PRO A 63 -8.81 16.13 -9.88
C PRO A 63 -9.94 15.40 -9.14
N HIS A 64 -11.13 16.02 -9.11
CA HIS A 64 -12.30 15.44 -8.43
C HIS A 64 -12.71 14.07 -8.99
N ASP A 65 -12.40 13.78 -10.26
CA ASP A 65 -12.69 12.52 -10.95
C ASP A 65 -11.48 11.57 -11.01
N ASP A 66 -10.43 11.82 -10.22
CA ASP A 66 -9.26 10.94 -10.18
C ASP A 66 -9.54 9.66 -9.37
N TRP A 67 -9.42 8.52 -10.04
CA TRP A 67 -9.66 7.19 -9.48
C TRP A 67 -8.72 6.82 -8.33
N ILE A 68 -7.56 7.47 -8.18
CA ILE A 68 -6.63 7.23 -7.06
C ILE A 68 -7.26 7.67 -5.74
N ALA A 69 -8.02 8.78 -5.74
CA ALA A 69 -8.70 9.27 -4.54
C ALA A 69 -9.77 8.29 -4.03
N GLU A 70 -10.40 7.55 -4.94
CA GLU A 70 -11.45 6.56 -4.61
C GLU A 70 -10.91 5.13 -4.42
N THR A 71 -9.69 4.84 -4.89
CA THR A 71 -9.12 3.50 -4.83
C THR A 71 -8.63 3.15 -3.42
N GLU A 72 -9.26 2.15 -2.81
CA GLU A 72 -8.90 1.63 -1.49
C GLU A 72 -8.09 0.34 -1.52
N THR A 73 -8.02 -0.36 -2.66
CA THR A 73 -7.37 -1.68 -2.74
C THR A 73 -6.40 -1.77 -3.89
N LEU A 74 -5.23 -2.36 -3.62
CA LEU A 74 -4.19 -2.60 -4.61
C LEU A 74 -3.70 -4.04 -4.54
N CYS A 75 -3.22 -4.57 -5.66
CA CYS A 75 -2.61 -5.88 -5.71
C CYS A 75 -1.09 -5.80 -5.84
N CYS A 76 -0.42 -6.75 -5.20
CA CYS A 76 0.94 -7.16 -5.52
C CYS A 76 1.11 -7.41 -7.04
N PRO A 77 2.31 -7.21 -7.63
CA PRO A 77 2.50 -7.40 -9.07
C PRO A 77 2.39 -8.88 -9.49
N ASP A 78 2.53 -9.83 -8.56
CA ASP A 78 2.05 -11.21 -8.77
C ASP A 78 0.52 -11.23 -8.63
N PRO A 79 -0.25 -11.53 -9.70
CA PRO A 79 -1.72 -11.57 -9.66
C PRO A 79 -2.27 -12.68 -8.74
N LYS A 80 -1.44 -13.66 -8.36
CA LYS A 80 -1.75 -14.70 -7.37
C LYS A 80 -1.25 -14.34 -5.96
N GLY A 81 -0.73 -13.13 -5.82
CA GLY A 81 -0.03 -12.60 -4.65
C GLY A 81 -0.95 -12.08 -3.56
N VAL A 82 -0.64 -10.87 -3.10
CA VAL A 82 -1.25 -10.21 -1.95
C VAL A 82 -2.15 -9.07 -2.40
N VAL A 83 -3.30 -8.91 -1.74
CA VAL A 83 -4.15 -7.71 -1.84
C VAL A 83 -3.93 -6.84 -0.62
N PHE A 84 -3.65 -5.57 -0.85
CA PHE A 84 -3.47 -4.54 0.16
C PHE A 84 -4.71 -3.63 0.21
N LYS A 85 -5.12 -3.26 1.41
CA LYS A 85 -5.99 -2.12 1.66
C LYS A 85 -5.12 -0.90 1.94
N VAL A 86 -5.48 0.22 1.32
CA VAL A 86 -4.87 1.53 1.50
C VAL A 86 -5.86 2.41 2.23
N THR A 87 -5.45 3.01 3.34
CA THR A 87 -6.33 3.84 4.18
C THR A 87 -5.60 5.11 4.53
N THR A 88 -6.18 6.25 4.13
CA THR A 88 -5.75 7.56 4.60
C THR A 88 -6.07 7.69 6.09
N LEU A 89 -5.12 8.18 6.89
CA LEU A 89 -5.24 8.37 8.34
C LEU A 89 -5.57 9.82 8.70
#